data_AF-K1RGH3-F1
#
_entry.id   AF-K1RGH3-F1
#
_cell.length_a   1.000
_cell.length_b   1.000
_cell.length_c   1.000
_cell.angle_alpha   90.00
_cell.angle_beta   90.00
_cell.angle_gamma   90.00
#
_symmetry.space_group_name_H-M   'P 1'
#
loop_
_entity.id
_entity.type
_entity.pdbx_description
1 polymer ?
#
loop_
_entity_poly.entity_id
_entity_poly.type
_entity_poly.pdbx_seq_one_letter_code
_entity_poly.pdbx_strand_id
1 'polypeptide(L)'
;RILSGEEVIKQVADPNNPPWDFSDTKGTIQQRGRGGYYLCGDCNSKTGQWYVPEYSKFVHIVHSALQEVKGKEFGALGIKMKGIKPLSIFKQIMTLFCDINEGMMGDNSLKDYLLNKTSTNFKRERYHLYMHIHSGSVERMNGIMVQFASGVGLITLSEISTYPVGFALYIDKPEAYNPEGVEIT
;
A
#
# COMPACT_ATOMS: atom_id res chain seq x y z
N ARG A 1 9.18 -4.07 -12.14
CA ARG A 1 10.28 -4.82 -12.81
C ARG A 1 11.03 -5.60 -11.73
N ILE A 2 11.42 -6.85 -11.98
CA ILE A 2 12.17 -7.64 -10.99
C ILE A 2 13.65 -7.57 -11.33
N LEU A 3 14.45 -7.23 -10.33
CA LEU A 3 15.91 -7.35 -10.35
C LEU A 3 16.30 -8.64 -9.63
N SER A 4 17.26 -9.37 -10.20
CA SER A 4 17.88 -10.49 -9.49
C SER A 4 18.71 -9.98 -8.30
N GLY A 5 18.90 -10.82 -7.29
CA GLY A 5 19.75 -10.48 -6.13
C GLY A 5 21.17 -10.09 -6.54
N GLU A 6 21.73 -10.75 -7.57
CA GLU A 6 23.05 -10.41 -8.11
C GLU A 6 23.09 -9.02 -8.75
N GLU A 7 22.05 -8.64 -9.51
CA GLU A 7 21.96 -7.29 -10.09
C GLU A 7 21.86 -6.22 -9.00
N VAL A 8 21.10 -6.49 -7.94
CA VAL A 8 20.99 -5.58 -6.79
C VAL A 8 22.35 -5.45 -6.08
N ILE A 9 23.04 -6.56 -5.82
CA ILE A 9 24.35 -6.54 -5.16
C ILE A 9 25.38 -5.76 -5.99
N LYS A 10 25.43 -5.99 -7.31
CA LYS A 10 26.33 -5.25 -8.22
C LYS A 10 26.05 -3.74 -8.19
N GLN A 11 24.77 -3.37 -8.18
CA GLN A 11 24.34 -1.98 -8.14
C GLN A 11 24.71 -1.29 -6.82
N VAL A 12 24.42 -1.93 -5.69
CA VAL A 12 24.70 -1.39 -4.34
C VAL A 12 26.20 -1.32 -4.06
N ALA A 13 27.00 -2.17 -4.70
CA ALA A 13 28.45 -2.18 -4.58
C ALA A 13 29.14 -1.11 -5.45
N ASP A 14 28.45 -0.45 -6.38
CA ASP A 14 29.03 0.62 -7.20
C ASP A 14 29.12 1.93 -6.38
N PRO A 15 30.34 2.42 -6.06
CA PRO A 15 30.50 3.64 -5.27
C PRO A 15 30.02 4.90 -5.99
N ASN A 16 29.81 4.86 -7.30
CA ASN A 16 29.34 6.01 -8.10
C ASN A 16 27.82 6.06 -8.23
N ASN A 17 27.11 5.02 -7.79
CA ASN A 17 25.66 4.95 -7.92
C ASN A 17 25.01 4.90 -6.54
N PRO A 18 24.05 5.78 -6.22
CA PRO A 18 23.32 5.67 -4.98
C PRO A 18 22.62 4.30 -4.89
N PRO A 19 22.65 3.62 -3.73
CA PRO A 19 22.14 2.25 -3.61
C PRO A 19 20.61 2.13 -3.81
N TRP A 20 19.91 3.25 -3.95
CA TRP A 20 18.48 3.34 -4.24
C TRP A 20 18.16 3.72 -5.69
N ASP A 21 19.16 3.99 -6.54
CA ASP A 21 18.97 4.29 -7.95
C ASP A 21 19.07 3.02 -8.79
N PHE A 22 17.95 2.66 -9.43
CA PHE A 22 17.81 1.49 -10.29
C PHE A 22 17.34 1.86 -11.70
N SER A 23 17.45 3.14 -12.06
CA SER A 23 16.96 3.68 -13.34
C SER A 23 17.58 2.97 -14.56
N ASP A 24 18.88 2.66 -14.49
CA ASP A 24 19.65 2.08 -15.60
C ASP A 24 19.80 0.56 -15.57
N THR A 25 19.30 -0.13 -14.54
CA THR A 25 19.52 -1.58 -14.42
C THR A 25 18.78 -2.34 -15.55
N LYS A 26 19.17 -3.58 -15.88
CA LYS A 26 18.42 -4.67 -16.59
C LYS A 26 17.37 -5.35 -15.71
N GLY A 27 16.23 -5.85 -16.21
CA GLY A 27 15.35 -6.69 -15.38
C GLY A 27 14.02 -7.05 -16.03
N THR A 28 13.34 -8.02 -15.44
CA THR A 28 12.24 -8.73 -16.10
C THR A 28 10.88 -8.12 -15.72
N ILE A 29 10.01 -7.94 -16.72
CA ILE A 29 8.62 -7.56 -16.49
C ILE A 29 7.83 -8.84 -16.17
N GLN A 30 7.22 -8.89 -14.98
CA GLN A 30 6.26 -9.94 -14.65
C GLN A 30 4.86 -9.52 -15.13
N GLN A 31 4.26 -10.33 -15.99
CA GLN A 31 2.90 -10.12 -16.50
C GLN A 31 1.83 -10.78 -15.61
N ARG A 32 2.25 -11.64 -14.67
CA ARG A 32 1.38 -12.22 -13.64
C ARG A 32 1.39 -11.34 -12.39
N GLY A 33 0.32 -11.43 -11.59
CA GLY A 33 0.35 -10.95 -10.20
C GLY A 33 1.52 -11.56 -9.44
N ARG A 34 1.92 -10.95 -8.31
CA ARG A 34 3.14 -11.35 -7.57
C ARG A 34 3.19 -12.82 -7.16
N GLY A 35 2.04 -13.50 -7.13
CA GLY A 35 1.93 -14.93 -6.87
C GLY A 35 2.01 -15.23 -5.37
N GLY A 36 1.29 -16.26 -4.94
CA GLY A 36 1.11 -16.62 -3.53
C GLY A 36 -0.36 -16.93 -3.24
N TYR A 37 -0.63 -17.76 -2.25
CA TYR A 37 -1.99 -18.18 -1.86
C TYR A 37 -2.24 -17.76 -0.41
N TYR A 38 -2.63 -16.51 -0.22
CA TYR A 38 -2.77 -15.92 1.11
C TYR A 38 -4.23 -15.79 1.56
N LEU A 39 -5.16 -15.68 0.60
CA LEU A 39 -6.60 -15.68 0.84
C LEU A 39 -7.23 -17.00 0.39
N CYS A 40 -8.25 -17.47 1.11
CA CYS A 40 -9.05 -18.61 0.63
C CYS A 40 -9.85 -18.21 -0.62
N GLY A 41 -10.21 -19.19 -1.46
CA GLY A 41 -10.92 -18.97 -2.72
C GLY A 41 -12.19 -18.13 -2.59
N ASP A 42 -12.99 -18.34 -1.53
CA ASP A 42 -14.21 -17.58 -1.28
C ASP A 42 -13.93 -16.12 -0.92
N CYS A 43 -12.96 -15.87 -0.04
CA CYS A 43 -12.58 -14.52 0.36
C CYS A 43 -12.01 -13.75 -0.82
N ASN A 44 -11.10 -14.37 -1.57
CA ASN A 44 -10.50 -13.79 -2.76
C ASN A 44 -11.56 -13.45 -3.83
N SER A 45 -12.49 -14.37 -4.09
CA SER A 45 -13.54 -14.16 -5.09
C SER A 45 -14.52 -13.05 -4.70
N LYS A 46 -14.99 -13.05 -3.44
CA LYS A 46 -15.94 -12.03 -2.95
C LYS A 46 -15.33 -10.64 -2.92
N THR A 47 -14.18 -10.49 -2.26
CA THR A 47 -13.50 -9.19 -2.13
C THR A 47 -13.04 -8.68 -3.51
N GLY A 48 -12.56 -9.58 -4.37
CA GLY A 48 -12.25 -9.33 -5.77
C GLY A 48 -13.42 -8.73 -6.53
N GLN A 49 -14.59 -9.38 -6.47
CA GLN A 49 -15.79 -8.89 -7.16
C GLN A 49 -16.33 -7.59 -6.56
N TRP A 50 -16.25 -7.41 -5.24
CA TRP A 50 -16.93 -6.31 -4.55
C TRP A 50 -16.15 -5.00 -4.53
N TYR A 51 -14.81 -5.06 -4.46
CA TYR A 51 -13.99 -3.91 -4.09
C TYR A 51 -12.97 -3.52 -5.16
N VAL A 52 -12.39 -4.50 -5.88
CA VAL A 52 -11.36 -4.25 -6.91
C VAL A 52 -11.80 -3.26 -7.99
N PRO A 53 -13.03 -3.30 -8.55
CA PRO A 53 -13.41 -2.37 -9.61
C PRO A 53 -13.36 -0.89 -9.18
N GLU A 54 -13.79 -0.59 -7.96
CA GLU A 54 -13.77 0.79 -7.43
C GLU A 54 -12.34 1.24 -7.08
N TYR A 55 -11.53 0.35 -6.52
CA TYR A 55 -10.12 0.62 -6.25
C TYR A 55 -9.31 0.86 -7.52
N SER A 56 -9.52 0.03 -8.55
CA SER A 56 -8.89 0.19 -9.87
C SER A 56 -9.26 1.55 -10.48
N LYS A 57 -10.54 1.92 -10.45
CA LYS A 57 -11.00 3.24 -10.89
C LYS A 57 -10.30 4.37 -10.13
N PHE A 58 -10.21 4.28 -8.80
CA PHE A 58 -9.51 5.26 -7.96
C PHE A 58 -8.04 5.41 -8.37
N VAL A 59 -7.31 4.30 -8.48
CA VAL A 59 -5.90 4.28 -8.90
C VAL A 59 -5.71 4.92 -10.28
N HIS A 60 -6.58 4.60 -11.25
CA HIS A 60 -6.50 5.19 -12.59
C HIS A 60 -6.77 6.70 -12.60
N ILE A 61 -7.67 7.20 -11.74
CA ILE A 61 -7.91 8.64 -11.61
C ILE A 61 -6.67 9.34 -11.04
N VAL A 62 -6.08 8.80 -9.96
CA VAL A 62 -4.85 9.37 -9.38
C VAL A 62 -3.71 9.35 -10.40
N HIS A 63 -3.53 8.23 -11.10
CA HIS A 63 -2.56 8.10 -12.18
C HIS A 63 -2.72 9.20 -13.24
N SER A 64 -3.93 9.38 -13.75
CA SER A 64 -4.23 10.36 -14.80
C SER A 64 -3.91 11.78 -14.34
N ALA A 65 -4.32 12.12 -13.12
CA ALA A 65 -4.01 13.43 -12.52
C ALA A 65 -2.49 13.66 -12.38
N LEU A 66 -1.73 12.63 -11.97
CA LEU A 66 -0.26 12.72 -11.89
C LEU A 66 0.40 12.85 -13.27
N GLN A 67 -0.16 12.26 -14.32
CA GLN A 67 0.37 12.43 -15.69
C GLN A 67 0.14 13.84 -16.25
N GLU A 68 -0.99 14.48 -15.94
CA GLU A 68 -1.29 15.85 -16.40
C GLU A 68 -0.31 16.91 -15.85
N VAL A 69 0.25 16.63 -14.67
CA VAL A 69 1.20 17.50 -13.97
C VAL A 69 2.66 17.11 -14.18
N LYS A 70 2.94 16.00 -14.87
CA LYS A 70 4.29 15.48 -15.04
C LYS A 70 5.19 16.52 -15.74
N GLY A 71 6.34 16.81 -15.14
CA GLY A 71 7.32 17.76 -15.69
C GLY A 71 6.98 19.24 -15.50
N LYS A 72 5.99 19.55 -14.66
CA LYS A 72 5.62 20.92 -14.30
C LYS A 72 5.80 21.10 -12.79
N GLU A 73 6.28 22.27 -12.38
CA GLU A 73 6.43 22.60 -10.96
C GLU A 73 5.11 23.14 -10.40
N PHE A 74 4.65 22.54 -9.30
CA PHE A 74 3.45 22.98 -8.59
C PHE A 74 3.65 22.82 -7.08
N GLY A 75 3.12 23.77 -6.29
CA GLY A 75 3.11 23.65 -4.83
C GLY A 75 2.07 22.67 -4.29
N ALA A 76 1.00 22.38 -5.04
CA ALA A 76 -0.03 21.41 -4.68
C ALA A 76 -0.85 20.97 -5.90
N LEU A 77 -1.39 19.74 -5.85
CA LEU A 77 -2.35 19.20 -6.81
C LEU A 77 -3.66 18.83 -6.11
N GLY A 78 -4.77 19.44 -6.52
CA GLY A 78 -6.11 19.09 -6.03
C GLY A 78 -6.80 18.10 -6.98
N ILE A 79 -7.15 16.91 -6.49
CA ILE A 79 -7.88 15.90 -7.27
C ILE A 79 -9.33 15.83 -6.78
N LYS A 80 -10.30 16.09 -7.66
CA LYS A 80 -11.73 15.93 -7.38
C LYS A 80 -12.26 14.71 -8.10
N MET A 81 -12.79 13.75 -7.37
CA MET A 81 -13.33 12.51 -7.91
C MET A 81 -14.85 12.46 -7.74
N LYS A 82 -15.58 12.10 -8.81
CA LYS A 82 -17.03 11.91 -8.78
C LYS A 82 -17.38 10.44 -9.04
N GLY A 83 -18.42 9.95 -8.37
CA GLY A 83 -18.92 8.59 -8.57
C GLY A 83 -17.93 7.50 -8.17
N ILE A 84 -17.13 7.75 -7.14
CA ILE A 84 -16.30 6.74 -6.47
C ILE A 84 -17.01 6.24 -5.21
N LYS A 85 -16.73 5.02 -4.77
CA LYS A 85 -17.23 4.47 -3.50
C LYS A 85 -16.10 4.36 -2.48
N PRO A 86 -15.91 5.35 -1.59
CA PRO A 86 -14.81 5.37 -0.63
C PRO A 86 -14.72 4.10 0.23
N LEU A 87 -15.87 3.58 0.69
CA LEU A 87 -15.90 2.35 1.50
C LEU A 87 -15.36 1.14 0.73
N SER A 88 -15.69 1.00 -0.56
CA SER A 88 -15.16 -0.09 -1.39
C SER A 88 -13.65 0.05 -1.61
N ILE A 89 -13.16 1.27 -1.81
CA ILE A 89 -11.73 1.56 -1.97
C ILE A 89 -10.99 1.19 -0.68
N PHE A 90 -11.49 1.67 0.47
CA PHE A 90 -10.91 1.39 1.78
C PHE A 90 -10.87 -0.12 2.07
N LYS A 91 -11.98 -0.84 1.82
CA LYS A 91 -12.03 -2.29 2.02
C LYS A 91 -11.12 -3.07 1.07
N GLN A 92 -10.91 -2.58 -0.16
CA GLN A 92 -9.90 -3.15 -1.03
C GLN A 92 -8.52 -3.00 -0.42
N ILE A 93 -8.16 -1.81 0.07
CA ILE A 93 -6.84 -1.55 0.67
C ILE A 93 -6.61 -2.47 1.88
N MET A 94 -7.60 -2.59 2.76
CA MET A 94 -7.51 -3.50 3.90
C MET A 94 -7.43 -4.98 3.48
N THR A 95 -8.10 -5.37 2.39
CA THR A 95 -7.97 -6.73 1.82
C THR A 95 -6.53 -6.98 1.35
N LEU A 96 -5.88 -5.99 0.73
CA LEU A 96 -4.46 -6.11 0.33
C LEU A 96 -3.55 -6.31 1.55
N PHE A 97 -3.82 -5.62 2.66
CA PHE A 97 -3.07 -5.86 3.91
C PHE A 97 -3.31 -7.25 4.49
N CYS A 98 -4.51 -7.80 4.38
CA CYS A 98 -4.77 -9.19 4.76
C CYS A 98 -4.10 -10.21 3.82
N ASP A 99 -3.88 -9.86 2.56
CA ASP A 99 -3.17 -10.71 1.59
C ASP A 99 -1.67 -10.80 1.90
N ILE A 100 -1.04 -9.71 2.34
CA ILE A 100 0.41 -9.70 2.64
C ILE A 100 0.75 -10.05 4.10
N ASN A 101 -0.26 -10.16 4.98
CA ASN A 101 -0.08 -10.45 6.40
C ASN A 101 -0.88 -11.69 6.81
N GLU A 102 -0.16 -12.75 7.15
CA GLU A 102 -0.77 -13.99 7.63
C GLU A 102 -1.53 -13.78 8.95
N GLY A 103 -2.51 -14.66 9.22
CA GLY A 103 -3.25 -14.67 10.48
C GLY A 103 -4.14 -13.44 10.72
N MET A 104 -4.50 -12.69 9.68
CA MET A 104 -5.37 -11.49 9.78
C MET A 104 -4.84 -10.47 10.79
N MET A 105 -3.51 -10.37 10.94
CA MET A 105 -2.87 -9.50 11.94
C MET A 105 -3.36 -9.76 13.38
N GLY A 106 -3.82 -10.97 13.67
CA GLY A 106 -4.40 -11.35 14.96
C GLY A 106 -5.80 -10.78 15.23
N ASP A 107 -6.57 -10.40 14.21
CA ASP A 107 -7.93 -9.88 14.35
C ASP A 107 -8.94 -10.56 13.42
N ASN A 108 -9.68 -11.53 13.96
CA ASN A 108 -10.74 -12.20 13.22
C ASN A 108 -11.91 -11.28 12.85
N SER A 109 -12.13 -10.18 13.57
CA SER A 109 -13.23 -9.25 13.23
C SER A 109 -13.00 -8.50 11.92
N LEU A 110 -11.74 -8.40 11.45
CA LEU A 110 -11.44 -7.87 10.11
C LEU A 110 -12.07 -8.72 9.02
N LYS A 111 -12.11 -10.05 9.20
CA LYS A 111 -12.77 -10.94 8.24
C LYS A 111 -14.26 -10.60 8.13
N ASP A 112 -14.94 -10.45 9.26
CA ASP A 112 -16.38 -10.15 9.27
C ASP A 112 -16.67 -8.77 8.67
N TYR A 113 -15.81 -7.78 8.96
CA TYR A 113 -15.86 -6.46 8.36
C TYR A 113 -15.68 -6.49 6.83
N LEU A 114 -14.67 -7.22 6.34
CA LEU A 114 -14.35 -7.32 4.91
C LEU A 114 -15.34 -8.19 4.14
N LEU A 115 -15.91 -9.21 4.76
CA LEU A 115 -16.92 -10.09 4.16
C LEU A 115 -18.36 -9.56 4.28
N ASN A 116 -18.55 -8.42 4.95
CA ASN A 116 -19.80 -7.67 4.92
C ASN A 116 -19.63 -6.40 4.08
N LYS A 117 -20.19 -6.38 2.86
CA LYS A 117 -20.02 -5.29 1.89
C LYS A 117 -20.39 -3.91 2.43
N THR A 118 -21.44 -3.80 3.25
CA THR A 118 -22.00 -2.53 3.70
C THR A 118 -21.55 -2.12 5.11
N SER A 119 -20.87 -2.99 5.85
CA SER A 119 -20.38 -2.67 7.19
C SER A 119 -19.44 -1.46 7.18
N THR A 120 -19.66 -0.53 8.10
CA THR A 120 -18.78 0.60 8.41
C THR A 120 -18.14 0.47 9.80
N ASN A 121 -18.38 -0.65 10.49
CA ASN A 121 -17.83 -0.90 11.82
C ASN A 121 -16.38 -1.37 11.71
N PHE A 122 -15.46 -0.41 11.74
CA PHE A 122 -14.02 -0.62 11.65
C PHE A 122 -13.35 -0.19 12.96
N LYS A 123 -12.40 -1.00 13.44
CA LYS A 123 -11.64 -0.77 14.67
C LYS A 123 -10.57 0.32 14.50
N ARG A 124 -11.01 1.57 14.49
CA ARG A 124 -10.18 2.76 14.32
C ARG A 124 -9.20 3.01 15.47
N GLU A 125 -9.47 2.42 16.62
CA GLU A 125 -8.59 2.47 17.80
C GLU A 125 -7.32 1.60 17.63
N ARG A 126 -7.37 0.61 16.73
CA ARG A 126 -6.27 -0.34 16.51
C ARG A 126 -5.58 -0.10 15.18
N TYR A 127 -6.34 0.15 14.13
CA TYR A 127 -5.83 0.27 12.78
C TYR A 127 -5.87 1.71 12.31
N HIS A 128 -4.70 2.25 11.96
CA HIS A 128 -4.57 3.58 11.38
C HIS A 128 -3.95 3.46 9.99
N LEU A 129 -4.72 3.80 8.96
CA LEU A 129 -4.30 3.66 7.57
C LEU A 129 -3.90 5.03 7.02
N TYR A 130 -2.66 5.14 6.56
CA TYR A 130 -2.11 6.34 5.96
C TYR A 130 -1.91 6.13 4.46
N MET A 131 -2.27 7.13 3.68
CA MET A 131 -2.08 7.17 2.24
C MET A 131 -1.05 8.25 1.87
N HIS A 132 -0.18 7.93 0.92
CA HIS A 132 0.78 8.87 0.34
C HIS A 132 0.86 8.68 -1.19
N ILE A 133 1.33 9.69 -1.91
CA ILE A 133 1.70 9.51 -3.33
C ILE A 133 2.97 8.67 -3.37
N HIS A 134 2.99 7.64 -4.20
CA HIS A 134 4.18 6.81 -4.36
C HIS A 134 5.30 7.64 -5.01
N SER A 135 6.31 7.97 -4.22
CA SER A 135 7.54 8.62 -4.67
C SER A 135 8.68 7.59 -4.65
N GLY A 136 9.28 7.34 -5.81
CA GLY A 136 10.43 6.43 -5.94
C GLY A 136 10.37 5.56 -7.18
N SER A 137 11.47 4.85 -7.44
CA SER A 137 11.63 3.87 -8.52
C SER A 137 11.30 2.44 -8.08
N VAL A 138 11.14 2.21 -6.77
CA VAL A 138 11.02 0.88 -6.17
C VAL A 138 9.68 0.72 -5.46
N GLU A 139 8.93 -0.29 -5.89
CA GLU A 139 7.72 -0.73 -5.19
C GLU A 139 8.07 -1.42 -3.87
N ARG A 140 7.38 -1.08 -2.78
CA ARG A 140 7.55 -1.68 -1.46
C ARG A 140 6.32 -2.50 -1.09
N MET A 141 6.53 -3.68 -0.53
CA MET A 141 5.46 -4.52 0.00
C MET A 141 6.03 -5.29 1.18
N ASN A 142 5.80 -4.74 2.36
CA ASN A 142 6.33 -5.23 3.61
C ASN A 142 5.16 -5.71 4.45
N GLY A 143 5.19 -6.99 4.83
CA GLY A 143 4.29 -7.52 5.86
C GLY A 143 4.52 -6.82 7.22
N ILE A 144 3.98 -7.39 8.29
CA ILE A 144 4.15 -6.84 9.63
C ILE A 144 5.65 -6.69 9.94
N MET A 145 6.01 -5.47 10.29
CA MET A 145 7.34 -5.06 10.69
C MET A 145 7.23 -4.21 11.95
N VAL A 146 8.28 -4.27 12.77
CA VAL A 146 8.38 -3.50 14.00
C VAL A 146 9.58 -2.57 13.90
N GLN A 147 9.36 -1.30 14.19
CA GLN A 147 10.39 -0.27 14.25
C GLN A 147 10.48 0.26 15.68
N PHE A 148 11.65 0.75 16.06
CA PHE A 148 11.84 1.48 17.30
C PHE A 148 12.08 2.95 16.97
N ALA A 149 11.24 3.83 17.51
CA ALA A 149 11.41 5.28 17.42
C ALA A 149 11.78 5.84 18.80
N SER A 150 12.91 6.52 18.88
CA SER A 150 13.37 7.16 20.11
C SER A 150 12.32 8.15 20.64
N GLY A 151 12.02 8.08 21.93
CA GLY A 151 10.99 8.91 22.58
C GLY A 151 9.55 8.48 22.34
N VAL A 152 9.30 7.47 21.49
CA VAL A 152 7.96 6.92 21.19
C VAL A 152 7.85 5.45 21.63
N GLY A 153 8.86 4.64 21.34
CA GLY A 153 8.87 3.21 21.62
C GLY A 153 8.72 2.36 20.35
N LEU A 154 8.07 1.19 20.50
CA LEU A 154 7.85 0.25 19.40
C LEU A 154 6.67 0.70 18.54
N ILE A 155 6.84 0.61 17.23
CA ILE A 155 5.84 0.93 16.22
C ILE A 155 5.67 -0.32 15.35
N THR A 156 4.44 -0.85 15.31
CA THR A 156 4.09 -1.97 14.44
C THR A 156 3.39 -1.43 13.20
N LEU A 157 3.90 -1.78 12.02
CA LEU A 157 3.32 -1.36 10.75
C LEU A 157 3.43 -2.43 9.67
N SER A 158 2.66 -2.25 8.59
CA SER A 158 2.82 -2.95 7.31
C SER A 158 2.70 -1.92 6.19
N GLU A 159 3.38 -2.12 5.07
CA GLU A 159 3.42 -1.15 3.97
C GLU A 159 3.15 -1.81 2.61
N ILE A 160 2.31 -1.17 1.81
CA ILE A 160 2.15 -1.45 0.39
C ILE A 160 2.32 -0.14 -0.37
N SER A 161 3.48 0.08 -0.98
CA SER A 161 3.78 1.27 -1.78
C SER A 161 4.04 0.88 -3.22
N THR A 162 3.04 1.08 -4.07
CA THR A 162 3.10 0.79 -5.51
C THR A 162 2.59 2.00 -6.29
N TYR A 163 3.16 2.29 -7.45
CA TYR A 163 2.65 3.40 -8.25
C TYR A 163 1.13 3.26 -8.53
N PRO A 164 0.31 4.32 -8.38
CA PRO A 164 0.65 5.71 -8.08
C PRO A 164 0.56 6.12 -6.59
N VAL A 165 0.09 5.24 -5.71
CA VAL A 165 -0.21 5.54 -4.30
C VAL A 165 0.32 4.47 -3.38
N GLY A 166 0.90 4.89 -2.26
CA GLY A 166 1.31 3.99 -1.20
C GLY A 166 0.42 4.08 0.03
N PHE A 167 0.40 2.98 0.77
CA PHE A 167 -0.37 2.80 1.98
C PHE A 167 0.52 2.26 3.09
N ALA A 168 0.42 2.86 4.26
CA ALA A 168 1.05 2.37 5.49
C ALA A 168 -0.05 2.10 6.51
N LEU A 169 -0.13 0.86 6.98
CA LEU A 169 -1.07 0.45 8.03
C LEU A 169 -0.32 0.33 9.33
N TYR A 170 -0.68 1.16 10.31
CA TYR A 170 -0.16 1.08 11.67
C TYR A 170 -1.13 0.29 12.54
N ILE A 171 -0.57 -0.59 13.38
CA ILE A 171 -1.31 -1.47 14.27
C ILE A 171 -0.94 -1.08 15.70
N ASP A 172 -1.94 -0.71 16.50
CA ASP A 172 -1.78 -0.25 17.88
C ASP A 172 -0.79 0.94 17.95
N LYS A 173 -1.02 1.95 17.09
CA LYS A 173 -0.12 3.09 16.89
C LYS A 173 0.00 3.93 18.18
N PRO A 174 1.21 4.19 18.69
CA PRO A 174 1.39 5.13 19.81
C PRO A 174 0.85 6.53 19.47
N GLU A 175 0.20 7.19 20.43
CA GLU A 175 -0.32 8.56 20.24
C GLU A 175 0.78 9.57 19.94
N ALA A 176 1.97 9.38 20.54
CA ALA A 176 3.13 10.24 20.32
C ALA A 176 3.75 10.10 18.91
N TYR A 177 3.31 9.12 18.11
CA TYR A 177 3.82 8.89 16.77
C TYR A 177 2.93 9.54 15.71
N ASN A 178 3.55 10.40 14.88
CA ASN A 178 2.91 11.10 13.77
C ASN A 178 3.53 10.62 12.44
N PRO A 179 2.91 9.67 11.74
CA PRO A 179 3.35 9.22 10.43
C PRO A 179 3.27 10.33 9.37
N GLU A 180 4.10 10.21 8.34
CA GLU A 180 3.91 10.99 7.10
C GLU A 180 2.71 10.48 6.29
N GLY A 181 2.10 11.39 5.52
CA GLY A 181 0.95 11.11 4.67
C GLY A 181 -0.38 11.57 5.28
N VAL A 182 -1.49 11.09 4.71
CA VAL A 182 -2.84 11.45 5.12
C VAL A 182 -3.52 10.22 5.72
N GLU A 183 -3.99 10.33 6.96
CA GLU A 183 -4.80 9.28 7.58
C GLU A 183 -6.19 9.20 6.94
N ILE A 184 -6.62 8.00 6.58
CA ILE A 184 -7.88 7.74 5.85
C ILE A 184 -8.84 6.80 6.60
N THR A 185 -8.58 6.54 7.88
CA THR A 185 -9.39 5.66 8.76
C THR A 185 -10.62 6.33 9.35
#